data_AF-A0A835KNH9-F1
#
_entry.id   AF-A0A835KNH9-F1
#
_cell.length_a   1.000
_cell.length_b   1.000
_cell.length_c   1.000
_cell.angle_alpha   90.00
_cell.angle_beta   90.00
_cell.angle_gamma   90.00
#
_symmetry.space_group_name_H-M   'P 1'
#
loop_
_entity.id
_entity.type
_entity.pdbx_description
1 polymer ?
#
loop_
_entity_poly.entity_id
_entity_poly.type
_entity_poly.pdbx_seq_one_letter_code
_entity_poly.pdbx_strand_id
1 'polypeptide(L)'
;MNTTADHLLDGLLTANFSYRSCRSRYEFAGYHKTSSHKPSPYLISKLRKQEALQKRCGPGTAAYNKALRRLDSGEGTDAADNECRYLVNIAFRGLGNRMLSVASAFLYAVLTERVLLVNWGKDDAASLFCEPFPGATWLLPRATWHSPLRNLDDYNEKSKESLGNMLQSGAIIDGNNNNNNVSWPSSPPGYVYLHLAGGYGYHDKLFYCGAHQRLLGEVTWLLMRTDSYLVPGLFLTEPFVGELDAMFPEKDAAFYHLGRYLFHPSNDVWRLVTGYYRSNLAAATRRVGVQIRVFHDKQPPQQVLDQLLSCVRNEKLLPETTTAAAAANDTSSSSSVAVLVTSLSSWYHERIQDKYGGGGVHVHQPSHEGRQRSGVTAHNMKALSEMYLLSTCDVLITSGFSTFGYVAQGLAGRRPWVMESASPFDEWKEGQVFAPEPPCRRAPSVEPCFHSPSYYDCAARKDVELDRVRPYIRRCVDWLGSSPPSTLSHSLGSRCLRADACHHRRPLPSPLISTSPAPAWPSLPEPPLPTRLVVQEYQAASGSHHSHVLRTATFPTKTAKHVVA
;
A
#
# COMPACT_ATOMS: atom_id res chain seq x y z
N MET A 1 1.58 -34.52 -5.00
CA MET A 1 2.37 -33.89 -3.92
C MET A 1 1.50 -33.92 -2.68
N ASN A 2 1.98 -34.42 -1.54
CA ASN A 2 1.19 -34.39 -0.30
C ASN A 2 1.25 -32.96 0.27
N THR A 3 0.17 -32.19 0.15
CA THR A 3 0.12 -30.77 0.55
C THR A 3 0.06 -30.64 2.07
N THR A 4 0.97 -29.85 2.66
CA THR A 4 1.02 -29.55 4.09
C THR A 4 0.33 -28.21 4.39
N ALA A 5 0.06 -27.91 5.66
CA ALA A 5 -0.49 -26.62 6.08
C ALA A 5 0.42 -25.44 5.67
N ASP A 6 1.74 -25.62 5.76
CA ASP A 6 2.72 -24.60 5.36
C ASP A 6 2.65 -24.30 3.86
N HIS A 7 2.49 -25.33 3.00
CA HIS A 7 2.31 -25.13 1.56
C HIS A 7 1.03 -24.35 1.21
N LEU A 8 0.04 -24.36 2.11
CA LEU A 8 -1.23 -23.67 1.94
C LEU A 8 -1.31 -22.38 2.77
N LEU A 9 -0.19 -21.94 3.35
CA LEU A 9 -0.08 -20.73 4.15
C LEU A 9 -1.17 -20.66 5.23
N ASP A 10 -1.28 -21.72 6.04
CA ASP A 10 -2.26 -21.84 7.13
C ASP A 10 -3.72 -21.76 6.66
N GLY A 11 -4.02 -22.32 5.47
CA GLY A 11 -5.37 -22.36 4.91
C GLY A 11 -5.77 -21.12 4.11
N LEU A 12 -4.86 -20.14 3.98
CA LEU A 12 -5.03 -19.00 3.09
C LEU A 12 -5.18 -19.46 1.63
N LEU A 13 -4.51 -20.55 1.22
CA LEU A 13 -4.60 -21.15 -0.12
C LEU A 13 -5.35 -22.48 -0.10
N THR A 14 -5.90 -22.89 -1.26
CA THR A 14 -6.42 -24.25 -1.46
C THR A 14 -5.50 -25.11 -2.32
N ALA A 15 -5.62 -26.43 -2.14
CA ALA A 15 -4.95 -27.43 -2.97
C ALA A 15 -5.61 -27.65 -4.37
N ASN A 16 -6.49 -26.74 -4.79
CA ASN A 16 -7.28 -26.88 -6.03
C ASN A 16 -6.48 -26.55 -7.31
N PHE A 17 -5.22 -26.11 -7.17
CA PHE A 17 -4.35 -25.81 -8.31
C PHE A 17 -3.37 -26.95 -8.59
N SER A 18 -3.06 -27.21 -9.85
CA SER A 18 -1.96 -28.10 -10.19
C SER A 18 -0.62 -27.49 -9.79
N TYR A 19 0.23 -28.27 -9.12
CA TYR A 19 1.60 -27.85 -8.80
C TYR A 19 2.38 -27.41 -10.04
N ARG A 20 2.15 -28.09 -11.18
CA ARG A 20 2.87 -27.78 -12.43
C ARG A 20 2.42 -26.47 -13.06
N SER A 21 1.16 -26.07 -12.90
CA SER A 21 0.64 -24.84 -13.51
C SER A 21 1.13 -23.59 -12.79
N CYS A 22 1.37 -23.67 -11.48
CA CYS A 22 1.91 -22.57 -10.70
C CYS A 22 2.73 -23.09 -9.52
N ARG A 23 4.05 -23.21 -9.72
CA ARG A 23 4.96 -23.76 -8.71
C ARG A 23 5.13 -22.84 -7.50
N SER A 24 5.22 -21.54 -7.76
CA SER A 24 5.41 -20.52 -6.74
C SER A 24 4.36 -20.59 -5.63
N ARG A 25 3.11 -20.92 -5.98
CA ARG A 25 2.01 -21.10 -5.02
C ARG A 25 2.33 -22.06 -3.88
N TYR A 26 3.07 -23.13 -4.15
CA TYR A 26 3.39 -24.18 -3.17
C TYR A 26 4.82 -24.09 -2.66
N GLU A 27 5.76 -23.58 -3.47
CA GLU A 27 7.16 -23.44 -3.09
C GLU A 27 7.43 -22.18 -2.27
N PHE A 28 6.57 -21.15 -2.32
CA PHE A 28 6.78 -19.84 -1.69
C PHE A 28 7.19 -19.94 -0.22
N ALA A 29 6.49 -20.76 0.56
CA ALA A 29 6.75 -20.94 1.99
C ALA A 29 8.17 -21.44 2.27
N GLY A 30 8.74 -22.28 1.41
CA GLY A 30 10.08 -22.83 1.60
C GLY A 30 11.22 -21.81 1.43
N TYR A 31 10.93 -20.63 0.88
CA TYR A 31 11.89 -19.54 0.70
C TYR A 31 11.75 -18.43 1.76
N HIS A 32 10.74 -18.52 2.62
CA HIS A 32 10.44 -17.50 3.62
C HIS A 32 10.50 -18.10 5.01
N LYS A 33 10.88 -17.28 6.00
CA LYS A 33 10.76 -17.67 7.39
C LYS A 33 9.28 -17.74 7.79
N THR A 34 8.93 -18.70 8.62
CA THR A 34 7.59 -18.81 9.21
C THR A 34 7.24 -17.49 9.90
N SER A 35 6.05 -16.98 9.62
CA SER A 35 5.54 -15.74 10.20
C SER A 35 4.64 -16.05 11.39
N SER A 36 4.58 -15.12 12.34
CA SER A 36 3.61 -15.16 13.43
C SER A 36 2.21 -14.73 12.98
N HIS A 37 2.09 -13.95 11.90
CA HIS A 37 0.83 -13.44 11.39
C HIS A 37 0.01 -14.57 10.75
N LYS A 38 -1.00 -15.06 11.47
CA LYS A 38 -1.87 -16.14 11.01
C LYS A 38 -3.19 -15.60 10.45
N PRO A 39 -3.65 -16.08 9.29
CA PRO A 39 -4.94 -15.64 8.75
C PRO A 39 -6.07 -16.04 9.71
N SER A 40 -7.00 -15.11 9.95
CA SER A 40 -8.17 -15.42 10.77
C SER A 40 -9.09 -16.45 10.06
N PRO A 41 -9.78 -17.33 10.81
CA PRO A 41 -10.79 -18.21 10.21
C PRO A 41 -11.87 -17.44 9.44
N TYR A 42 -12.21 -16.23 9.89
CA TYR A 42 -13.18 -15.37 9.23
C TYR A 42 -12.68 -14.88 7.86
N LEU A 43 -11.43 -14.41 7.77
CA LEU A 43 -10.79 -14.06 6.50
C LEU A 43 -10.79 -15.26 5.54
N ILE A 44 -10.37 -16.44 6.01
CA ILE A 44 -10.37 -17.66 5.19
C ILE A 44 -11.77 -17.92 4.64
N SER A 45 -12.80 -17.82 5.48
CA SER A 45 -14.20 -18.02 5.04
C SER A 45 -14.64 -17.01 3.97
N LYS A 46 -14.24 -15.75 4.09
CA LYS A 46 -14.52 -14.69 3.09
C LYS A 46 -13.80 -14.97 1.77
N LEU A 47 -12.55 -15.45 1.81
CA LEU A 47 -11.82 -15.84 0.61
C LEU A 47 -12.50 -17.01 -0.11
N ARG A 48 -12.97 -18.05 0.62
CA ARG A 48 -13.72 -19.17 0.00
C ARG A 48 -15.02 -18.70 -0.63
N LYS A 49 -15.75 -17.79 0.02
CA LYS A 49 -16.97 -17.17 -0.55
C LYS A 49 -16.65 -16.39 -1.83
N GLN A 50 -15.56 -15.63 -1.82
CA GLN A 50 -15.12 -14.86 -2.98
C GLN A 50 -14.71 -15.76 -4.16
N GLU A 51 -14.04 -16.88 -3.91
CA GLU A 51 -13.72 -17.88 -4.94
C GLU A 51 -14.99 -18.50 -5.56
N ALA A 52 -15.97 -18.84 -4.72
CA ALA A 52 -17.27 -19.35 -5.20
C ALA A 52 -18.02 -18.30 -6.04
N LEU A 53 -17.96 -17.02 -5.64
CA LEU A 53 -18.52 -15.91 -6.40
C LEU A 53 -17.81 -15.76 -7.75
N GLN A 54 -16.47 -15.75 -7.77
CA GLN A 54 -15.67 -15.68 -8.99
C GLN A 54 -15.96 -16.84 -9.94
N LYS A 55 -16.14 -18.06 -9.43
CA LYS A 55 -16.48 -19.22 -10.25
C LYS A 55 -17.90 -19.17 -10.83
N ARG A 56 -18.86 -18.64 -10.07
CA ARG A 56 -20.27 -18.55 -10.50
C ARG A 56 -20.52 -17.40 -11.47
N CYS A 57 -19.89 -16.25 -11.21
CA CYS A 57 -20.17 -14.99 -11.88
C CYS A 57 -19.02 -14.48 -12.75
N GLY A 58 -17.86 -15.14 -12.77
CA GLY A 58 -16.68 -14.69 -13.50
C GLY A 58 -16.78 -14.86 -15.01
N PRO A 59 -15.76 -14.40 -15.76
CA PRO A 59 -15.72 -14.47 -17.20
C PRO A 59 -15.98 -15.86 -17.77
N GLY A 60 -16.75 -15.93 -18.86
CA GLY A 60 -17.13 -17.19 -19.53
C GLY A 60 -18.38 -17.85 -18.98
N THR A 61 -18.94 -17.37 -17.86
CA THR A 61 -20.20 -17.88 -17.30
C THR A 61 -21.43 -17.27 -17.98
N ALA A 62 -22.58 -17.95 -17.87
CA ALA A 62 -23.85 -17.42 -18.37
C ALA A 62 -24.26 -16.11 -17.66
N ALA A 63 -24.01 -16.02 -16.35
CA ALA A 63 -24.30 -14.84 -15.55
C ALA A 63 -23.44 -13.64 -15.96
N TYR A 64 -22.14 -13.84 -16.20
CA TYR A 64 -21.26 -12.81 -16.75
C TYR A 64 -21.74 -12.31 -18.11
N ASN A 65 -22.03 -13.23 -19.04
CA ASN A 65 -22.47 -12.87 -20.38
C ASN A 65 -23.81 -12.11 -20.35
N LYS A 66 -24.72 -12.45 -19.43
CA LYS A 66 -25.97 -11.71 -19.23
C LYS A 66 -25.70 -10.30 -18.73
N ALA A 67 -24.89 -10.15 -17.67
CA ALA A 67 -24.55 -8.85 -17.10
C ALA A 67 -23.80 -7.94 -18.08
N LEU A 68 -22.91 -8.50 -18.90
CA LEU A 68 -22.16 -7.76 -19.93
C LEU A 68 -23.08 -7.26 -21.05
N ARG A 69 -24.04 -8.08 -21.52
CA ARG A 69 -25.00 -7.64 -22.54
C ARG A 69 -25.84 -6.46 -22.07
N ARG A 70 -26.26 -6.46 -20.81
CA ARG A 70 -27.03 -5.35 -20.22
C ARG A 70 -26.19 -4.08 -20.13
N LEU A 71 -24.95 -4.22 -19.67
CA LEU A 71 -23.98 -3.11 -19.66
C LEU A 71 -23.79 -2.51 -21.06
N ASP A 72 -23.59 -3.35 -22.07
CA ASP A 72 -23.37 -2.93 -23.47
C ASP A 72 -24.64 -2.29 -24.09
N SER A 73 -25.83 -2.66 -23.62
CA SER A 73 -27.10 -2.06 -24.05
C SER A 73 -27.44 -0.72 -23.38
N GLY A 74 -26.65 -0.30 -22.38
CA GLY A 74 -26.92 0.93 -21.62
C GLY A 74 -28.11 0.82 -20.65
N GLU A 75 -28.59 -0.39 -20.39
CA GLU A 75 -29.64 -0.63 -19.41
C GLU A 75 -29.13 -0.31 -17.99
N GLY A 76 -29.97 0.34 -17.20
CA GLY A 76 -29.71 0.60 -15.78
C GLY A 76 -29.65 -0.70 -14.97
N THR A 77 -29.30 -0.56 -13.69
CA THR A 77 -29.30 -1.70 -12.76
C THR A 77 -30.74 -2.14 -12.46
N ASP A 78 -31.04 -3.45 -12.55
CA ASP A 78 -32.34 -4.01 -12.18
C ASP A 78 -32.21 -4.86 -10.91
N ALA A 79 -32.91 -4.44 -9.86
CA ALA A 79 -32.88 -5.06 -8.54
C ALA A 79 -33.35 -6.54 -8.56
N ALA A 80 -34.20 -6.92 -9.52
CA ALA A 80 -34.72 -8.28 -9.63
C ALA A 80 -33.71 -9.30 -10.20
N ASP A 81 -32.59 -8.83 -10.76
CA ASP A 81 -31.62 -9.65 -11.52
C ASP A 81 -30.17 -9.51 -10.98
N ASN A 82 -30.01 -8.91 -9.80
CA ASN A 82 -28.73 -8.52 -9.19
C ASN A 82 -27.94 -9.68 -8.54
N GLU A 83 -27.91 -10.86 -9.14
CA GLU A 83 -27.17 -12.01 -8.59
C GLU A 83 -25.64 -11.85 -8.67
N CYS A 84 -25.14 -11.09 -9.64
CA CYS A 84 -23.71 -10.89 -9.89
C CYS A 84 -23.39 -9.42 -10.10
N ARG A 85 -22.52 -8.88 -9.23
CA ARG A 85 -21.99 -7.52 -9.31
C ARG A 85 -20.49 -7.55 -9.55
N TYR A 86 -19.96 -6.50 -10.17
CA TYR A 86 -18.59 -6.48 -10.69
C TYR A 86 -17.84 -5.24 -10.23
N LEU A 87 -16.53 -5.43 -10.00
CA LEU A 87 -15.55 -4.39 -9.81
C LEU A 87 -14.43 -4.59 -10.81
N VAL A 88 -14.26 -3.65 -11.73
CA VAL A 88 -13.18 -3.63 -12.70
C VAL A 88 -12.09 -2.70 -12.17
N ASN A 89 -10.94 -3.26 -11.79
CA ASN A 89 -9.77 -2.47 -11.42
C ASN A 89 -8.98 -2.07 -12.66
N ILE A 90 -8.74 -0.76 -12.83
CA ILE A 90 -7.95 -0.16 -13.90
C ILE A 90 -6.58 0.18 -13.30
N ALA A 91 -5.68 -0.79 -13.34
CA ALA A 91 -4.37 -0.70 -12.69
C ALA A 91 -3.36 0.02 -13.60
N PHE A 92 -2.75 1.11 -13.13
CA PHE A 92 -1.81 1.92 -13.92
C PHE A 92 -0.55 2.32 -13.13
N ARG A 93 0.39 3.01 -13.80
CA ARG A 93 1.76 3.35 -13.34
C ARG A 93 2.73 2.16 -13.26
N GLY A 94 3.59 2.13 -12.23
CA GLY A 94 4.60 1.09 -12.03
C GLY A 94 3.99 -0.21 -11.52
N LEU A 95 4.76 -1.30 -11.59
CA LEU A 95 4.31 -2.62 -11.14
C LEU A 95 3.89 -2.62 -9.65
N GLY A 96 4.67 -1.95 -8.78
CA GLY A 96 4.35 -1.85 -7.34
C GLY A 96 2.97 -1.21 -7.09
N ASN A 97 2.71 -0.06 -7.73
CA ASN A 97 1.41 0.62 -7.64
C ASN A 97 0.26 -0.28 -8.10
N ARG A 98 0.45 -1.04 -9.19
CA ARG A 98 -0.58 -1.95 -9.70
C ARG A 98 -0.87 -3.10 -8.74
N MET A 99 0.15 -3.71 -8.15
CA MET A 99 -0.05 -4.76 -7.14
C MET A 99 -0.81 -4.22 -5.91
N LEU A 100 -0.44 -3.04 -5.40
CA LEU A 100 -1.12 -2.41 -4.26
C LEU A 100 -2.57 -2.01 -4.57
N SER A 101 -2.79 -1.47 -5.78
CA SER A 101 -4.12 -1.14 -6.31
C SER A 101 -5.00 -2.38 -6.42
N VAL A 102 -4.48 -3.47 -7.01
CA VAL A 102 -5.20 -4.75 -7.14
C VAL A 102 -5.54 -5.35 -5.78
N ALA A 103 -4.63 -5.32 -4.81
CA ALA A 103 -4.91 -5.80 -3.46
C ALA A 103 -6.02 -4.95 -2.78
N SER A 104 -5.99 -3.64 -2.97
CA SER A 104 -7.00 -2.71 -2.43
C SER A 104 -8.37 -2.95 -3.06
N ALA A 105 -8.42 -3.07 -4.39
CA ALA A 105 -9.63 -3.37 -5.14
C ALA A 105 -10.18 -4.76 -4.77
N PHE A 106 -9.31 -5.75 -4.57
CA PHE A 106 -9.73 -7.08 -4.11
C PHE A 106 -10.38 -7.03 -2.72
N LEU A 107 -9.79 -6.33 -1.76
CA LEU A 107 -10.40 -6.18 -0.44
C LEU A 107 -11.76 -5.50 -0.53
N TYR A 108 -11.87 -4.42 -1.32
CA TYR A 108 -13.14 -3.75 -1.56
C TYR A 108 -14.17 -4.67 -2.24
N ALA A 109 -13.74 -5.51 -3.19
CA ALA A 109 -14.60 -6.49 -3.85
C ALA A 109 -15.13 -7.54 -2.85
N VAL A 110 -14.30 -8.01 -1.91
CA VAL A 110 -14.72 -8.93 -0.85
C VAL A 110 -15.72 -8.26 0.11
N LEU A 111 -15.47 -7.01 0.50
CA LEU A 111 -16.36 -6.24 1.38
C LEU A 111 -17.72 -5.93 0.74
N THR A 112 -17.77 -5.80 -0.58
CA THR A 112 -18.97 -5.43 -1.33
C THR A 112 -19.58 -6.59 -2.13
N GLU A 113 -19.06 -7.81 -1.94
CA GLU A 113 -19.50 -9.04 -2.63
C GLU A 113 -19.57 -8.87 -4.15
N ARG A 114 -18.46 -8.39 -4.73
CA ARG A 114 -18.30 -8.18 -6.17
C ARG A 114 -17.25 -9.13 -6.76
N VAL A 115 -17.48 -9.56 -7.98
CA VAL A 115 -16.46 -10.19 -8.84
C VAL A 115 -15.38 -9.17 -9.13
N LEU A 116 -14.11 -9.51 -8.87
CA LEU A 116 -12.97 -8.68 -9.25
C LEU A 116 -12.52 -9.04 -10.66
N LEU A 117 -12.45 -8.05 -11.54
CA LEU A 117 -11.83 -8.12 -12.86
C LEU A 117 -10.70 -7.10 -12.93
N VAL A 118 -9.54 -7.48 -13.43
CA VAL A 118 -8.36 -6.62 -13.45
C VAL A 118 -7.96 -6.33 -14.88
N ASN A 119 -7.91 -5.04 -15.20
CA ASN A 119 -7.23 -4.50 -16.37
C ASN A 119 -5.81 -4.10 -15.97
N TRP A 120 -4.82 -4.81 -16.51
CA TRP A 120 -3.39 -4.54 -16.30
C TRP A 120 -2.79 -3.57 -17.32
N GLY A 121 -3.64 -2.96 -18.17
CA GLY A 121 -3.23 -2.05 -19.24
C GLY A 121 -2.49 -2.78 -20.36
N LYS A 122 -1.38 -2.21 -20.82
CA LYS A 122 -0.55 -2.78 -21.91
C LYS A 122 0.27 -4.01 -21.50
N ASP A 123 0.26 -4.38 -20.22
CA ASP A 123 1.07 -5.48 -19.72
C ASP A 123 0.32 -6.81 -19.77
N ASP A 124 1.05 -7.87 -20.11
CA ASP A 124 0.55 -9.24 -20.04
C ASP A 124 0.61 -9.74 -18.58
N ALA A 125 -0.49 -9.58 -17.87
CA ALA A 125 -0.62 -10.05 -16.49
C ALA A 125 -0.36 -11.55 -16.32
N ALA A 126 -0.74 -12.37 -17.30
CA ALA A 126 -0.57 -13.82 -17.26
C ALA A 126 0.91 -14.22 -17.37
N SER A 127 1.75 -13.38 -18.00
CA SER A 127 3.19 -13.57 -18.00
C SER A 127 3.84 -13.33 -16.64
N LEU A 128 3.21 -12.51 -15.78
CA LEU A 128 3.73 -12.12 -14.47
C LEU A 128 3.19 -12.98 -13.34
N PHE A 129 1.88 -13.26 -13.34
CA PHE A 129 1.18 -13.90 -12.24
C PHE A 129 0.34 -15.09 -12.69
N CYS A 130 0.24 -16.09 -11.83
CA CYS A 130 -0.74 -17.16 -11.95
C CYS A 130 -2.15 -16.67 -11.63
N GLU A 131 -3.16 -17.46 -12.02
CA GLU A 131 -4.54 -17.22 -11.59
C GLU A 131 -4.69 -17.38 -10.06
N PRO A 132 -5.30 -16.40 -9.37
CA PRO A 132 -5.49 -16.46 -7.92
C PRO A 132 -6.69 -17.33 -7.52
N PHE A 133 -7.75 -17.40 -8.35
CA PHE A 133 -9.02 -18.05 -8.02
C PHE A 133 -9.16 -19.45 -8.66
N PRO A 134 -9.45 -20.51 -7.89
CA PRO A 134 -9.59 -21.85 -8.46
C PRO A 134 -10.72 -21.96 -9.50
N GLY A 135 -10.35 -22.28 -10.74
CA GLY A 135 -11.32 -22.51 -11.83
C GLY A 135 -12.03 -21.25 -12.33
N ALA A 136 -11.47 -20.06 -12.06
CA ALA A 136 -11.96 -18.78 -12.57
C ALA A 136 -10.77 -17.89 -12.95
N THR A 137 -11.02 -16.87 -13.77
CA THR A 137 -10.01 -15.85 -14.10
C THR A 137 -10.38 -14.50 -13.51
N TRP A 138 -9.38 -13.80 -13.00
CA TRP A 138 -9.48 -12.39 -12.63
C TRP A 138 -9.18 -11.43 -13.78
N LEU A 139 -8.75 -11.93 -14.94
CA LEU A 139 -8.38 -11.07 -16.06
C LEU A 139 -9.63 -10.56 -16.76
N LEU A 140 -9.68 -9.27 -17.03
CA LEU A 140 -10.76 -8.67 -17.79
C LEU A 140 -10.70 -9.16 -19.26
N PRO A 141 -11.77 -9.79 -19.80
CA PRO A 141 -11.82 -10.18 -21.20
C PRO A 141 -11.81 -8.96 -22.13
N ARG A 142 -11.44 -9.19 -23.39
CA ARG A 142 -11.53 -8.14 -24.42
C ARG A 142 -12.99 -7.73 -24.62
N ALA A 143 -13.27 -6.46 -24.42
CA ALA A 143 -14.61 -5.90 -24.52
C ALA A 143 -15.07 -5.72 -25.98
N THR A 144 -16.39 -5.65 -26.19
CA THR A 144 -17.00 -5.37 -27.49
C THR A 144 -16.80 -3.91 -27.90
N TRP A 145 -17.03 -3.57 -29.18
CA TRP A 145 -16.78 -2.21 -29.72
C TRP A 145 -17.55 -1.12 -28.96
N HIS A 146 -18.78 -1.40 -28.51
CA HIS A 146 -19.68 -0.45 -27.83
C HIS A 146 -19.60 -0.49 -26.31
N SER A 147 -18.82 -1.43 -25.75
CA SER A 147 -18.77 -1.62 -24.30
C SER A 147 -18.05 -0.47 -23.59
N PRO A 148 -18.54 -0.01 -22.41
CA PRO A 148 -17.82 0.94 -21.58
C PRO A 148 -16.50 0.38 -21.03
N LEU A 149 -16.28 -0.94 -21.16
CA LEU A 149 -15.06 -1.63 -20.73
C LEU A 149 -13.94 -1.61 -21.78
N ARG A 150 -14.16 -1.02 -22.96
CA ARG A 150 -13.22 -1.13 -24.07
C ARG A 150 -12.00 -0.21 -23.96
N ASN A 151 -12.21 1.08 -23.71
CA ASN A 151 -11.14 2.07 -23.62
C ASN A 151 -10.99 2.53 -22.16
N LEU A 152 -10.62 1.60 -21.28
CA LEU A 152 -10.47 1.90 -19.84
C LEU A 152 -9.41 2.97 -19.53
N ASP A 153 -8.49 3.21 -20.46
CA ASP A 153 -7.48 4.27 -20.35
C ASP A 153 -8.02 5.68 -20.61
N ASP A 154 -9.19 5.80 -21.26
CA ASP A 154 -9.82 7.10 -21.56
C ASP A 154 -10.48 7.72 -20.31
N TYR A 155 -10.80 6.90 -19.30
CA TYR A 155 -11.39 7.37 -18.04
C TYR A 155 -10.39 8.20 -17.23
N ASN A 156 -10.81 9.41 -16.87
CA ASN A 156 -9.99 10.41 -16.19
C ASN A 156 -10.85 11.29 -15.26
N GLU A 157 -10.25 12.28 -14.60
CA GLU A 157 -10.92 13.16 -13.65
C GLU A 157 -12.13 13.93 -14.22
N LYS A 158 -12.22 14.06 -15.56
CA LYS A 158 -13.30 14.78 -16.26
C LYS A 158 -14.42 13.86 -16.77
N SER A 159 -14.29 12.54 -16.59
CA SER A 159 -15.31 11.58 -17.02
C SER A 159 -16.62 11.85 -16.28
N LYS A 160 -17.72 12.09 -17.02
CA LYS A 160 -19.03 12.47 -16.45
C LYS A 160 -19.62 11.36 -15.59
N GLU A 161 -19.20 10.13 -15.85
CA GLU A 161 -19.56 8.90 -15.16
C GLU A 161 -18.82 8.72 -13.83
N SER A 162 -17.89 9.61 -13.49
CA SER A 162 -17.20 9.55 -12.20
C SER A 162 -18.15 9.90 -11.07
N LEU A 163 -18.04 9.20 -9.93
CA LEU A 163 -18.81 9.53 -8.72
C LEU A 163 -18.73 11.02 -8.39
N GLY A 164 -17.53 11.61 -8.45
CA GLY A 164 -17.34 13.03 -8.19
C GLY A 164 -18.11 13.94 -9.15
N ASN A 165 -18.06 13.68 -10.45
CA ASN A 165 -18.74 14.50 -11.46
C ASN A 165 -20.26 14.29 -11.45
N MET A 166 -20.73 13.08 -11.14
CA MET A 166 -22.16 12.80 -10.97
C MET A 166 -22.75 13.57 -9.76
N LEU A 167 -21.99 13.69 -8.67
CA LEU A 167 -22.38 14.51 -7.51
C LEU A 167 -22.39 16.00 -7.86
N GLN A 168 -21.37 16.50 -8.56
CA GLN A 168 -21.29 17.91 -8.95
C GLN A 168 -22.39 18.35 -9.93
N SER A 169 -22.77 17.46 -10.86
CA SER A 169 -23.77 17.76 -11.88
C SER A 169 -25.22 17.57 -11.40
N GLY A 170 -25.42 17.10 -10.16
CA GLY A 170 -26.76 16.78 -9.63
C GLY A 170 -27.37 15.49 -10.20
N ALA A 171 -26.56 14.64 -10.85
CA ALA A 171 -26.99 13.31 -11.29
C ALA A 171 -27.17 12.32 -10.13
N ILE A 172 -26.74 12.71 -8.93
CA ILE A 172 -27.01 12.05 -7.65
C ILE A 172 -27.69 13.09 -6.74
N ILE A 173 -28.79 12.69 -6.09
CA ILE A 173 -29.46 13.53 -5.11
C ILE A 173 -28.70 13.41 -3.80
N ASP A 174 -27.96 14.45 -3.43
CA ASP A 174 -27.32 14.59 -2.12
C ASP A 174 -28.21 15.46 -1.21
N GLY A 175 -28.80 14.84 -0.19
CA GLY A 175 -29.74 15.51 0.70
C GLY A 175 -29.09 16.62 1.53
N ASN A 176 -29.53 17.87 1.33
CA ASN A 176 -28.99 19.05 2.01
C ASN A 176 -29.34 19.17 3.51
N ASN A 177 -30.10 18.21 4.07
CA ASN A 177 -30.57 18.22 5.46
C ASN A 177 -30.10 16.96 6.21
N ASN A 178 -29.88 17.13 7.53
CA ASN A 178 -29.43 16.24 8.63
C ASN A 178 -29.52 14.69 8.55
N ASN A 179 -30.10 14.08 7.51
CA ASN A 179 -30.30 12.63 7.39
C ASN A 179 -29.27 11.90 6.51
N ASN A 180 -28.27 12.58 5.91
CA ASN A 180 -27.22 11.95 5.06
C ASN A 180 -27.79 10.93 4.04
N ASN A 181 -28.95 11.25 3.44
CA ASN A 181 -29.59 10.36 2.47
C ASN A 181 -29.12 10.75 1.07
N VAL A 182 -28.39 9.84 0.43
CA VAL A 182 -27.88 9.98 -0.93
C VAL A 182 -28.61 8.96 -1.79
N SER A 183 -29.20 9.38 -2.90
CA SER A 183 -29.99 8.48 -3.76
C SER A 183 -29.84 8.81 -5.24
N TRP A 184 -30.15 7.81 -6.08
CA TRP A 184 -30.32 8.01 -7.51
C TRP A 184 -31.62 8.78 -7.79
N PRO A 185 -31.64 9.78 -8.69
CA PRO A 185 -32.88 10.46 -9.09
C PRO A 185 -33.89 9.53 -9.78
N SER A 186 -33.38 8.48 -10.41
CA SER A 186 -34.12 7.44 -11.12
C SER A 186 -33.47 6.07 -10.85
N SER A 187 -33.60 5.10 -11.75
CA SER A 187 -32.88 3.83 -11.63
C SER A 187 -31.37 4.03 -11.59
N PRO A 188 -30.61 3.24 -10.79
CA PRO A 188 -29.15 3.32 -10.77
C PRO A 188 -28.57 3.10 -12.17
N PRO A 189 -27.48 3.78 -12.54
CA PRO A 189 -26.82 3.55 -13.82
C PRO A 189 -26.27 2.11 -13.89
N GLY A 190 -26.06 1.62 -15.11
CA GLY A 190 -25.45 0.30 -15.32
C GLY A 190 -24.01 0.22 -14.80
N TYR A 191 -23.31 1.35 -14.76
CA TYR A 191 -21.98 1.46 -14.18
C TYR A 191 -21.69 2.83 -13.56
N VAL A 192 -20.71 2.87 -12.65
CA VAL A 192 -20.13 4.09 -12.08
C VAL A 192 -18.60 4.00 -12.15
N TYR A 193 -17.96 5.09 -12.55
CA TYR A 193 -16.51 5.22 -12.54
C TYR A 193 -16.04 5.82 -11.20
N LEU A 194 -15.02 5.22 -10.60
CA LEU A 194 -14.41 5.64 -9.35
C LEU A 194 -13.01 6.16 -9.64
N HIS A 195 -12.87 7.48 -9.65
CA HIS A 195 -11.59 8.15 -9.84
C HIS A 195 -10.84 8.28 -8.51
N LEU A 196 -10.00 7.28 -8.19
CA LEU A 196 -9.24 7.18 -6.93
C LEU A 196 -7.73 7.18 -7.19
N ALA A 197 -7.30 7.81 -8.28
CA ALA A 197 -5.90 8.07 -8.59
C ALA A 197 -5.36 9.23 -7.73
N GLY A 198 -4.07 9.24 -7.40
CA GLY A 198 -3.47 10.33 -6.61
C GLY A 198 -3.86 11.72 -7.11
N GLY A 199 -4.39 12.57 -6.19
CA GLY A 199 -4.88 13.92 -6.52
C GLY A 199 -6.37 14.03 -6.86
N TYR A 200 -7.18 12.99 -6.61
CA TYR A 200 -8.63 13.00 -6.81
C TYR A 200 -9.36 14.16 -6.09
N GLY A 201 -10.47 14.62 -6.68
CA GLY A 201 -11.20 15.80 -6.24
C GLY A 201 -11.98 15.60 -4.94
N TYR A 202 -12.52 16.70 -4.40
CA TYR A 202 -13.32 16.67 -3.17
C TYR A 202 -14.49 15.68 -3.23
N HIS A 203 -15.26 15.67 -4.32
CA HIS A 203 -16.42 14.80 -4.41
C HIS A 203 -16.05 13.32 -4.58
N ASP A 204 -14.92 13.01 -5.23
CA ASP A 204 -14.42 11.63 -5.32
C ASP A 204 -14.03 11.07 -3.94
N LYS A 205 -13.60 11.94 -2.99
CA LYS A 205 -13.32 11.55 -1.59
C LYS A 205 -14.54 11.00 -0.87
N LEU A 206 -15.75 11.36 -1.31
CA LEU A 206 -16.99 10.87 -0.71
C LEU A 206 -17.19 9.36 -0.93
N PHE A 207 -16.36 8.71 -1.77
CA PHE A 207 -16.21 7.26 -1.79
C PHE A 207 -16.01 6.66 -0.39
N TYR A 208 -15.26 7.32 0.51
CA TYR A 208 -15.03 6.80 1.86
C TYR A 208 -16.19 7.06 2.85
N CYS A 209 -17.32 7.59 2.37
CA CYS A 209 -18.50 7.85 3.20
C CYS A 209 -19.53 6.73 3.13
N GLY A 210 -20.07 6.35 4.29
CA GLY A 210 -21.02 5.24 4.36
C GLY A 210 -22.32 5.42 3.57
N ALA A 211 -22.80 6.67 3.41
CA ALA A 211 -23.98 6.95 2.58
C ALA A 211 -23.71 6.68 1.09
N HIS A 212 -22.55 7.09 0.59
CA HIS A 212 -22.13 6.87 -0.79
C HIS A 212 -21.79 5.40 -1.03
N GLN A 213 -21.26 4.68 -0.04
CA GLN A 213 -21.05 3.24 -0.13
C GLN A 213 -22.36 2.45 -0.28
N ARG A 214 -23.44 2.88 0.42
CA ARG A 214 -24.78 2.30 0.23
C ARG A 214 -25.29 2.54 -1.20
N LEU A 215 -25.16 3.78 -1.69
CA LEU A 215 -25.51 4.15 -3.06
C LEU A 215 -24.76 3.29 -4.11
N LEU A 216 -23.44 3.14 -3.94
CA LEU A 216 -22.59 2.33 -4.83
C LEU A 216 -22.94 0.83 -4.73
N GLY A 217 -23.53 0.38 -3.64
CA GLY A 217 -24.04 -0.98 -3.47
C GLY A 217 -25.13 -1.37 -4.47
N GLU A 218 -25.87 -0.39 -4.97
CA GLU A 218 -26.99 -0.58 -5.91
C GLU A 218 -26.54 -0.71 -7.37
N VAL A 219 -25.29 -0.37 -7.70
CA VAL A 219 -24.78 -0.35 -9.09
C VAL A 219 -24.16 -1.69 -9.46
N THR A 220 -24.50 -2.26 -10.62
CA THR A 220 -23.94 -3.57 -11.03
C THR A 220 -22.44 -3.52 -11.33
N TRP A 221 -21.95 -2.52 -12.07
CA TRP A 221 -20.55 -2.41 -12.47
C TRP A 221 -19.85 -1.19 -11.87
N LEU A 222 -18.77 -1.42 -11.13
CA LEU A 222 -17.89 -0.34 -10.66
C LEU A 222 -16.57 -0.39 -11.43
N LEU A 223 -16.15 0.74 -11.99
CA LEU A 223 -14.89 0.87 -12.71
C LEU A 223 -13.94 1.68 -11.83
N MET A 224 -13.00 1.03 -11.15
CA MET A 224 -12.10 1.67 -10.19
C MET A 224 -10.74 1.93 -10.82
N ARG A 225 -10.35 3.21 -10.95
CA ARG A 225 -9.00 3.60 -11.36
C ARG A 225 -8.23 4.13 -10.16
N THR A 226 -7.20 3.41 -9.74
CA THR A 226 -6.32 3.81 -8.64
C THR A 226 -4.90 3.29 -8.82
N ASP A 227 -3.94 4.08 -8.35
CA ASP A 227 -2.51 3.79 -8.27
C ASP A 227 -2.01 3.68 -6.82
N SER A 228 -2.94 3.63 -5.86
CA SER A 228 -2.67 3.78 -4.43
C SER A 228 -3.09 2.55 -3.63
N TYR A 229 -2.54 2.40 -2.42
CA TYR A 229 -2.98 1.40 -1.44
C TYR A 229 -4.11 1.96 -0.58
N LEU A 230 -5.37 1.63 -0.88
CA LEU A 230 -6.56 2.29 -0.30
C LEU A 230 -7.00 1.71 1.06
N VAL A 231 -6.40 0.60 1.48
CA VAL A 231 -6.84 -0.19 2.65
C VAL A 231 -6.92 0.64 3.95
N PRO A 232 -5.97 1.53 4.30
CA PRO A 232 -6.12 2.38 5.47
C PRO A 232 -7.38 3.27 5.43
N GLY A 233 -7.79 3.73 4.23
CA GLY A 233 -9.04 4.48 4.05
C GLY A 233 -10.29 3.61 4.24
N LEU A 234 -10.23 2.34 3.84
CA LEU A 234 -11.32 1.38 4.08
C LEU A 234 -11.50 1.08 5.58
N PHE A 235 -10.40 1.01 6.34
CA PHE A 235 -10.41 0.88 7.81
C PHE A 235 -11.00 2.11 8.55
N LEU A 236 -11.17 3.23 7.85
CA LEU A 236 -11.83 4.44 8.34
C LEU A 236 -13.26 4.60 7.79
N THR A 237 -13.69 3.71 6.89
CA THR A 237 -15.01 3.77 6.26
C THR A 237 -16.01 2.97 7.11
N GLU A 238 -16.90 3.67 7.80
CA GLU A 238 -17.72 3.11 8.89
C GLU A 238 -18.45 1.78 8.57
N PRO A 239 -19.11 1.60 7.39
CA PRO A 239 -19.76 0.33 7.06
C PRO A 239 -18.82 -0.88 6.99
N PHE A 240 -17.51 -0.68 6.83
CA PHE A 240 -16.53 -1.74 6.66
C PHE A 240 -15.75 -2.06 7.93
N VAL A 241 -15.78 -1.20 8.95
CA VAL A 241 -14.94 -1.32 10.16
C VAL A 241 -15.14 -2.68 10.84
N GLY A 242 -16.40 -3.08 11.11
CA GLY A 242 -16.69 -4.34 11.78
C GLY A 242 -16.26 -5.58 10.98
N GLU A 243 -16.45 -5.55 9.66
CA GLU A 243 -16.01 -6.64 8.78
C GLU A 243 -14.48 -6.75 8.73
N LEU A 244 -13.79 -5.61 8.64
CA LEU A 244 -12.33 -5.55 8.62
C LEU A 244 -11.72 -5.96 9.96
N ASP A 245 -12.33 -5.59 11.09
CA ASP A 245 -11.90 -6.03 12.42
C ASP A 245 -11.99 -7.55 12.59
N ALA A 246 -13.04 -8.17 12.05
CA ALA A 246 -13.20 -9.62 12.07
C ALA A 246 -12.24 -10.33 11.10
N MET A 247 -11.99 -9.76 9.92
CA MET A 247 -11.06 -10.31 8.94
C MET A 247 -9.60 -10.20 9.39
N PHE A 248 -9.22 -9.06 9.96
CA PHE A 248 -7.85 -8.72 10.34
C PHE A 248 -7.77 -8.32 11.82
N PRO A 249 -7.77 -9.30 12.76
CA PRO A 249 -7.51 -9.02 14.17
C PRO A 249 -6.17 -8.28 14.36
N GLU A 250 -5.14 -8.74 13.65
CA GLU A 250 -3.88 -8.05 13.42
C GLU A 250 -4.06 -7.06 12.26
N LYS A 251 -4.51 -5.84 12.59
CA LYS A 251 -4.91 -4.82 11.60
C LYS A 251 -3.80 -4.45 10.62
N ASP A 252 -2.55 -4.64 11.02
CA ASP A 252 -1.37 -4.27 10.26
C ASP A 252 -0.73 -5.44 9.48
N ALA A 253 -1.54 -6.44 9.17
CA ALA A 253 -1.16 -7.57 8.30
C ALA A 253 -2.13 -7.76 7.12
N ALA A 254 -2.91 -6.74 6.75
CA ALA A 254 -3.90 -6.83 5.67
C ALA A 254 -3.25 -7.15 4.31
N PHE A 255 -2.30 -6.34 3.86
CA PHE A 255 -1.56 -6.61 2.62
C PHE A 255 -0.69 -7.87 2.75
N TYR A 256 -0.17 -8.19 3.94
CA TYR A 256 0.56 -9.42 4.17
C TYR A 256 -0.26 -10.65 3.77
N HIS A 257 -1.52 -10.73 4.22
CA HIS A 257 -2.40 -11.84 3.84
C HIS A 257 -2.88 -11.73 2.40
N LEU A 258 -3.37 -10.57 1.97
CA LEU A 258 -3.96 -10.41 0.64
C LEU A 258 -2.91 -10.56 -0.47
N GLY A 259 -1.71 -10.02 -0.27
CA GLY A 259 -0.61 -10.11 -1.22
C GLY A 259 -0.17 -11.56 -1.44
N ARG A 260 -0.03 -12.34 -0.35
CA ARG A 260 0.34 -13.76 -0.40
C ARG A 260 -0.77 -14.67 -0.93
N TYR A 261 -2.02 -14.20 -0.92
CA TYR A 261 -3.16 -14.89 -1.52
C TYR A 261 -3.28 -14.63 -3.03
N LEU A 262 -3.12 -13.37 -3.45
CA LEU A 262 -3.35 -12.94 -4.83
C LEU A 262 -2.15 -13.17 -5.74
N PHE A 263 -0.96 -12.79 -5.28
CA PHE A 263 0.20 -12.68 -6.15
C PHE A 263 1.05 -13.93 -6.04
N HIS A 264 0.93 -14.80 -7.04
CA HIS A 264 1.84 -15.93 -7.21
C HIS A 264 2.57 -15.74 -8.54
N PRO A 265 3.91 -15.58 -8.55
CA PRO A 265 4.65 -15.39 -9.78
C PRO A 265 4.44 -16.54 -10.75
N SER A 266 4.35 -16.23 -12.05
CA SER A 266 4.35 -17.25 -13.10
C SER A 266 5.58 -18.15 -12.98
N ASN A 267 5.54 -19.35 -13.57
CA ASN A 267 6.67 -20.27 -13.51
C ASN A 267 7.96 -19.66 -14.09
N ASP A 268 7.86 -18.76 -15.05
CA ASP A 268 9.02 -18.10 -15.64
C ASP A 268 9.65 -17.08 -14.70
N VAL A 269 8.84 -16.25 -14.05
CA VAL A 269 9.32 -15.33 -13.01
C VAL A 269 9.84 -16.12 -11.81
N TRP A 270 9.16 -17.18 -11.39
CA TRP A 270 9.57 -18.01 -10.27
C TRP A 270 10.92 -18.71 -10.52
N ARG A 271 11.22 -19.07 -11.76
CA ARG A 271 12.53 -19.60 -12.15
C ARG A 271 13.64 -18.56 -11.96
N LEU A 272 13.38 -17.29 -12.28
CA LEU A 272 14.32 -16.18 -12.03
C LEU A 272 14.58 -16.02 -10.52
N VAL A 273 13.51 -15.99 -9.72
CA VAL A 273 13.60 -15.85 -8.26
C VAL A 273 14.39 -17.02 -7.65
N THR A 274 13.94 -18.25 -7.89
CA THR A 274 14.54 -19.42 -7.24
C THR A 274 15.94 -19.74 -7.75
N GLY A 275 16.21 -19.49 -9.04
CA GLY A 275 17.55 -19.61 -9.62
C GLY A 275 18.53 -18.64 -8.97
N TYR A 276 18.16 -17.36 -8.90
CA TYR A 276 19.03 -16.34 -8.31
C TYR A 276 19.24 -16.57 -6.80
N TYR A 277 18.17 -16.91 -6.07
CA TYR A 277 18.27 -17.21 -4.64
C TYR A 277 19.22 -18.36 -4.35
N ARG A 278 19.08 -19.50 -5.06
CA ARG A 278 19.94 -20.68 -4.83
C ARG A 278 21.41 -20.38 -5.11
N SER A 279 21.70 -19.65 -6.18
CA SER A 279 23.08 -19.36 -6.59
C SER A 279 23.78 -18.30 -5.73
N ASN A 280 23.03 -17.34 -5.16
CA ASN A 280 23.63 -16.15 -4.55
C ASN A 280 23.27 -15.96 -3.06
N LEU A 281 22.08 -16.39 -2.63
CA LEU A 281 21.55 -16.02 -1.31
C LEU A 281 21.42 -17.22 -0.36
N ALA A 282 21.26 -18.44 -0.88
CA ALA A 282 20.94 -19.61 -0.07
C ALA A 282 22.02 -19.98 0.97
N ALA A 283 23.30 -19.81 0.62
CA ALA A 283 24.42 -20.16 1.51
C ALA A 283 24.67 -19.14 2.64
N ALA A 284 24.07 -17.95 2.56
CA ALA A 284 24.29 -16.92 3.57
C ALA A 284 23.56 -17.22 4.88
N THR A 285 24.25 -17.01 6.01
CA THR A 285 23.64 -17.11 7.34
C THR A 285 22.65 -15.97 7.61
N ARG A 286 22.89 -14.79 7.02
CA ARG A 286 22.01 -13.61 7.11
C ARG A 286 21.90 -12.93 5.75
N ARG A 287 20.69 -12.51 5.40
CA ARG A 287 20.36 -11.83 4.14
C ARG A 287 19.85 -10.43 4.43
N VAL A 288 20.50 -9.41 3.85
CA VAL A 288 20.11 -8.00 3.99
C VAL A 288 19.67 -7.49 2.63
N GLY A 289 18.39 -7.19 2.48
CA GLY A 289 17.83 -6.60 1.27
C GLY A 289 17.89 -5.07 1.35
N VAL A 290 18.39 -4.44 0.30
CA VAL A 290 18.55 -2.99 0.16
C VAL A 290 17.83 -2.56 -1.12
N GLN A 291 16.68 -1.93 -0.94
CA GLN A 291 15.87 -1.39 -2.01
C GLN A 291 16.09 0.11 -2.13
N ILE A 292 16.66 0.53 -3.27
CA ILE A 292 17.02 1.93 -3.52
C ILE A 292 16.19 2.44 -4.70
N ARG A 293 15.37 3.45 -4.43
CA ARG A 293 14.62 4.20 -5.43
C ARG A 293 14.97 5.68 -5.34
N VAL A 294 15.41 6.22 -6.47
CA VAL A 294 15.61 7.65 -6.68
C VAL A 294 14.50 8.13 -7.63
N PHE A 295 13.83 9.24 -7.28
CA PHE A 295 12.68 9.76 -8.03
C PHE A 295 13.04 10.86 -9.03
N HIS A 296 14.33 11.23 -9.14
CA HIS A 296 14.84 12.27 -10.03
C HIS A 296 15.82 11.70 -11.06
N ASP A 297 15.84 12.28 -12.26
CA ASP A 297 16.54 11.76 -13.46
C ASP A 297 18.03 12.12 -13.54
N LYS A 298 18.57 12.86 -12.57
CA LYS A 298 20.00 13.17 -12.51
C LYS A 298 20.74 12.00 -11.84
N GLN A 299 22.01 11.83 -12.20
CA GLN A 299 22.92 10.77 -11.75
C GLN A 299 22.67 10.30 -10.30
N PRO A 300 22.92 9.01 -9.99
CA PRO A 300 22.65 8.46 -8.66
C PRO A 300 23.25 9.36 -7.56
N PRO A 301 22.41 10.04 -6.76
CA PRO A 301 22.91 11.01 -5.80
C PRO A 301 23.73 10.34 -4.71
N GLN A 302 24.94 10.86 -4.48
CA GLN A 302 25.84 10.45 -3.38
C GLN A 302 25.13 10.56 -2.02
N GLN A 303 24.27 11.56 -1.83
CA GLN A 303 23.50 11.75 -0.60
C GLN A 303 22.64 10.53 -0.21
N VAL A 304 22.03 9.85 -1.18
CA VAL A 304 21.25 8.63 -0.92
C VAL A 304 22.15 7.49 -0.46
N LEU A 305 23.36 7.40 -1.02
CA LEU A 305 24.35 6.44 -0.54
C LEU A 305 24.82 6.81 0.88
N ASP A 306 25.11 8.07 1.17
CA ASP A 306 25.56 8.51 2.49
C ASP A 306 24.49 8.27 3.57
N GLN A 307 23.23 8.52 3.25
CA GLN A 307 22.09 8.20 4.09
C GLN A 307 21.99 6.69 4.34
N LEU A 308 22.08 5.86 3.28
CA LEU A 308 22.07 4.41 3.40
C LEU A 308 23.20 3.91 4.29
N LEU A 309 24.43 4.37 4.06
CA LEU A 309 25.61 3.96 4.83
C LEU A 309 25.49 4.39 6.29
N SER A 310 24.90 5.56 6.55
CA SER A 310 24.61 6.03 7.91
C SER A 310 23.54 5.17 8.59
N CYS A 311 22.47 4.81 7.89
CA CYS A 311 21.44 3.89 8.39
C CYS A 311 22.04 2.52 8.74
N VAL A 312 22.80 1.93 7.81
CA VAL A 312 23.46 0.62 8.00
C VAL A 312 24.37 0.62 9.22
N ARG A 313 25.19 1.67 9.39
CA ARG A 313 26.11 1.81 10.51
C ARG A 313 25.37 2.02 11.83
N ASN A 314 24.47 3.00 11.88
CA ASN A 314 23.80 3.40 13.12
C ASN A 314 22.94 2.26 13.68
N GLU A 315 22.25 1.53 12.79
CA GLU A 315 21.37 0.42 13.17
C GLU A 315 22.06 -0.96 13.15
N LYS A 316 23.39 -0.99 12.94
CA LYS A 316 24.24 -2.20 12.95
C LYS A 316 23.69 -3.30 12.04
N LEU A 317 23.31 -2.91 10.81
CA LEU A 317 22.66 -3.81 9.85
C LEU A 317 23.67 -4.67 9.10
N LEU A 318 24.91 -4.20 8.97
CA LEU A 318 26.06 -4.92 8.43
C LEU A 318 27.24 -4.87 9.43
N PRO A 319 28.21 -5.80 9.33
CA PRO A 319 29.42 -5.78 10.15
C PRO A 319 30.19 -4.48 10.03
N GLU A 320 30.90 -4.08 11.09
CA GLU A 320 31.82 -2.95 11.01
C GLU A 320 32.99 -3.30 10.09
N THR A 321 33.38 -2.36 9.24
CA THR A 321 34.55 -2.50 8.36
C THR A 321 35.81 -2.41 9.22
N THR A 322 36.30 -3.53 9.74
CA THR A 322 37.60 -3.59 10.41
C THR A 322 38.73 -3.30 9.41
N THR A 323 39.74 -2.55 9.83
CA THR A 323 40.97 -2.36 9.04
C THR A 323 41.64 -3.71 8.78
N ALA A 324 42.35 -3.84 7.64
CA ALA A 324 42.98 -5.09 7.19
C ALA A 324 43.88 -5.77 8.26
N ALA A 325 44.41 -5.00 9.23
CA ALA A 325 45.20 -5.51 10.33
C ALA A 325 44.40 -6.27 11.40
N ALA A 326 43.10 -6.00 11.56
CA ALA A 326 42.23 -6.66 12.54
C ALA A 326 41.54 -7.92 11.98
N ALA A 327 41.30 -7.97 10.66
CA ALA A 327 40.71 -9.13 9.98
C ALA A 327 41.61 -10.38 10.00
N ALA A 328 42.93 -10.20 10.15
CA ALA A 328 43.90 -11.31 10.21
C ALA A 328 43.82 -12.14 11.51
N ASN A 329 43.23 -11.60 12.58
CA ASN A 329 43.12 -12.26 13.89
C ASN A 329 41.74 -12.86 14.17
N ASP A 330 40.73 -12.56 13.35
CA ASP A 330 39.38 -13.08 13.54
C ASP A 330 39.15 -14.33 12.69
N THR A 331 39.75 -15.43 13.11
CA THR A 331 39.49 -16.78 12.57
C THR A 331 38.14 -17.35 13.04
N SER A 332 37.30 -16.54 13.70
CA SER A 332 36.13 -17.03 14.45
C SER A 332 34.75 -16.69 13.87
N SER A 333 34.61 -15.82 12.87
CA SER A 333 33.27 -15.50 12.34
C SER A 333 32.88 -16.38 11.14
N SER A 334 32.19 -17.48 11.43
CA SER A 334 31.54 -18.37 10.44
C SER A 334 30.27 -17.76 9.81
N SER A 335 29.93 -16.50 10.10
CA SER A 335 28.68 -15.89 9.67
C SER A 335 28.82 -15.16 8.34
N SER A 336 28.46 -15.82 7.24
CA SER A 336 28.37 -15.22 5.91
C SER A 336 27.11 -14.32 5.78
N VAL A 337 27.28 -13.12 5.23
CA VAL A 337 26.19 -12.15 4.98
C VAL A 337 26.04 -11.93 3.49
N ALA A 338 24.84 -12.13 2.95
CA ALA A 338 24.50 -11.72 1.59
C ALA A 338 23.72 -10.40 1.61
N VAL A 339 24.21 -9.40 0.89
CA VAL A 339 23.56 -8.10 0.70
C VAL A 339 22.95 -8.07 -0.69
N LEU A 340 21.62 -8.05 -0.78
CA LEU A 340 20.89 -7.97 -2.04
C LEU A 340 20.51 -6.52 -2.31
N VAL A 341 21.11 -5.89 -3.32
CA VAL A 341 20.84 -4.52 -3.74
C VAL A 341 19.92 -4.53 -4.96
N THR A 342 18.80 -3.81 -4.88
CA THR A 342 17.88 -3.58 -6.01
C THR A 342 17.78 -2.09 -6.28
N SER A 343 18.19 -1.69 -7.48
CA SER A 343 18.28 -0.30 -7.92
C SER A 343 18.29 -0.26 -9.46
N LEU A 344 17.77 0.81 -10.05
CA LEU A 344 17.93 1.03 -11.49
C LEU A 344 19.39 1.22 -11.90
N SER A 345 20.23 1.78 -11.02
CA SER A 345 21.65 2.02 -11.25
C SER A 345 22.51 0.95 -10.56
N SER A 346 23.57 0.49 -11.25
CA SER A 346 24.60 -0.38 -10.66
C SER A 346 25.53 0.35 -9.70
N TRP A 347 25.59 1.67 -9.81
CA TRP A 347 26.54 2.49 -9.04
C TRP A 347 26.41 2.28 -7.52
N TYR A 348 25.19 2.15 -6.99
CA TYR A 348 25.01 1.88 -5.55
C TYR A 348 25.54 0.50 -5.14
N HIS A 349 25.34 -0.53 -5.97
CA HIS A 349 25.89 -1.87 -5.72
C HIS A 349 27.41 -1.82 -5.67
N GLU A 350 28.04 -1.20 -6.66
CA GLU A 350 29.50 -1.06 -6.76
C GLU A 350 30.06 -0.38 -5.51
N ARG A 351 29.46 0.74 -5.07
CA ARG A 351 29.91 1.48 -3.89
C ARG A 351 29.70 0.73 -2.57
N ILE A 352 28.62 -0.05 -2.45
CA ILE A 352 28.39 -0.89 -1.27
C ILE A 352 29.37 -2.07 -1.26
N GLN A 353 29.65 -2.66 -2.42
CA GLN A 353 30.65 -3.71 -2.60
C GLN A 353 32.05 -3.21 -2.26
N ASP A 354 32.45 -2.02 -2.69
CA ASP A 354 33.75 -1.43 -2.36
C ASP A 354 33.92 -1.20 -0.86
N LYS A 355 32.84 -0.81 -0.18
CA LYS A 355 32.89 -0.47 1.25
C LYS A 355 32.78 -1.68 2.17
N TYR A 356 31.87 -2.60 1.89
CA TYR A 356 31.56 -3.73 2.77
C TYR A 356 31.96 -5.09 2.21
N GLY A 357 32.32 -5.19 0.93
CA GLY A 357 32.67 -6.45 0.31
C GLY A 357 33.94 -7.06 0.90
N GLY A 358 33.90 -8.36 1.15
CA GLY A 358 34.98 -9.09 1.82
C GLY A 358 34.62 -9.42 3.27
N GLY A 359 35.52 -10.11 3.98
CA GLY A 359 35.30 -10.47 5.39
C GLY A 359 34.00 -11.26 5.66
N GLY A 360 33.57 -12.09 4.71
CA GLY A 360 32.31 -12.86 4.81
C GLY A 360 31.05 -12.14 4.31
N VAL A 361 31.16 -10.90 3.81
CA VAL A 361 30.05 -10.15 3.19
C VAL A 361 30.14 -10.20 1.67
N HIS A 362 29.03 -10.59 1.03
CA HIS A 362 28.90 -10.67 -0.43
C HIS A 362 27.76 -9.77 -0.92
N VAL A 363 28.04 -8.85 -1.85
CA VAL A 363 27.04 -7.89 -2.35
C VAL A 363 26.58 -8.29 -3.75
N HIS A 364 25.27 -8.43 -3.91
CA HIS A 364 24.63 -8.98 -5.10
C HIS A 364 23.60 -7.99 -5.65
N GLN A 365 23.56 -7.82 -6.97
CA GLN A 365 22.51 -7.09 -7.66
C GLN A 365 21.94 -7.94 -8.80
N PRO A 366 20.63 -8.26 -8.81
CA PRO A 366 20.04 -9.11 -9.85
C PRO A 366 19.99 -8.43 -11.22
N SER A 367 19.67 -7.14 -11.26
CA SER A 367 19.64 -6.35 -12.49
C SER A 367 19.88 -4.86 -12.24
N HIS A 368 20.18 -4.13 -13.32
CA HIS A 368 20.41 -2.68 -13.33
C HIS A 368 19.81 -2.04 -14.61
N GLU A 369 18.48 -2.01 -14.70
CA GLU A 369 17.76 -1.64 -15.94
C GLU A 369 17.96 -0.17 -16.41
N GLY A 370 18.62 0.66 -15.60
CA GLY A 370 18.95 2.06 -15.88
C GLY A 370 17.74 2.99 -15.78
N ARG A 371 16.65 2.65 -16.47
CA ARG A 371 15.39 3.40 -16.48
C ARG A 371 14.20 2.48 -16.30
N GLN A 372 13.15 2.99 -15.68
CA GLN A 372 11.88 2.28 -15.57
C GLN A 372 11.21 2.18 -16.94
N ARG A 373 10.75 0.98 -17.31
CA ARG A 373 10.02 0.70 -18.56
C ARG A 373 8.73 -0.08 -18.25
N SER A 374 7.74 0.61 -17.69
CA SER A 374 6.39 0.06 -17.51
C SER A 374 5.79 -0.34 -18.88
N GLY A 375 4.94 -1.37 -18.93
CA GLY A 375 4.40 -1.89 -20.19
C GLY A 375 5.32 -2.84 -20.96
N VAL A 376 6.53 -3.13 -20.46
CA VAL A 376 7.48 -4.06 -21.10
C VAL A 376 7.57 -5.33 -20.26
N THR A 377 7.03 -6.43 -20.76
CA THR A 377 6.94 -7.72 -20.04
C THR A 377 8.27 -8.16 -19.42
N ALA A 378 9.36 -8.22 -20.21
CA ALA A 378 10.67 -8.66 -19.71
C ALA A 378 11.21 -7.76 -18.57
N HIS A 379 10.96 -6.45 -18.63
CA HIS A 379 11.34 -5.51 -17.58
C HIS A 379 10.52 -5.75 -16.31
N ASN A 380 9.21 -5.92 -16.44
CA ASN A 380 8.32 -6.20 -15.32
C ASN A 380 8.60 -7.57 -14.67
N MET A 381 9.00 -8.59 -15.44
CA MET A 381 9.41 -9.88 -14.90
C MET A 381 10.64 -9.76 -13.99
N LYS A 382 11.64 -8.97 -14.38
CA LYS A 382 12.83 -8.69 -13.55
C LYS A 382 12.44 -7.90 -12.29
N ALA A 383 11.66 -6.82 -12.44
CA ALA A 383 11.16 -6.04 -11.33
C ALA A 383 10.38 -6.89 -10.32
N LEU A 384 9.50 -7.78 -10.80
CA LEU A 384 8.76 -8.71 -9.97
C LEU A 384 9.69 -9.70 -9.26
N SER A 385 10.67 -10.26 -9.99
CA SER A 385 11.63 -11.18 -9.39
C SER A 385 12.45 -10.53 -8.27
N GLU A 386 12.81 -9.26 -8.42
CA GLU A 386 13.57 -8.50 -7.42
C GLU A 386 12.73 -8.20 -6.17
N MET A 387 11.45 -7.84 -6.32
CA MET A 387 10.52 -7.70 -5.19
C MET A 387 10.43 -9.00 -4.39
N TYR A 388 10.36 -10.16 -5.07
CA TYR A 388 10.32 -11.46 -4.41
C TYR A 388 11.65 -11.84 -3.76
N LEU A 389 12.79 -11.58 -4.41
CA LEU A 389 14.11 -11.81 -3.82
C LEU A 389 14.31 -10.98 -2.56
N LEU A 390 13.93 -9.69 -2.58
CA LEU A 390 13.92 -8.85 -1.37
C LEU A 390 13.05 -9.49 -0.28
N SER A 391 11.86 -10.00 -0.62
CA SER A 391 10.97 -10.59 0.39
C SER A 391 11.54 -11.83 1.11
N THR A 392 12.57 -12.47 0.54
CA THR A 392 13.30 -13.58 1.18
C THR A 392 14.39 -13.13 2.17
N CYS A 393 14.64 -11.83 2.29
CA CYS A 393 15.70 -11.29 3.15
C CYS A 393 15.27 -11.23 4.63
N ASP A 394 16.25 -11.35 5.53
CA ASP A 394 16.03 -11.30 6.98
C ASP A 394 15.83 -9.88 7.50
N VAL A 395 16.52 -8.93 6.85
CA VAL A 395 16.47 -7.50 7.11
C VAL A 395 16.19 -6.78 5.80
N LEU A 396 15.34 -5.76 5.84
CA LEU A 396 15.00 -4.92 4.71
C LEU A 396 15.31 -3.46 5.01
N ILE A 397 15.97 -2.80 4.06
CA ILE A 397 16.14 -1.35 3.99
C ILE A 397 15.42 -0.91 2.72
N THR A 398 14.51 0.05 2.81
CA THR A 398 13.67 0.50 1.68
C THR A 398 13.72 2.01 1.52
N SER A 399 13.62 2.51 0.29
CA SER A 399 13.43 3.93 0.04
C SER A 399 11.99 4.35 0.33
N GLY A 400 11.81 5.45 1.07
CA GLY A 400 10.52 6.08 1.33
C GLY A 400 9.77 6.36 0.03
N PHE A 401 8.44 6.31 0.08
CA PHE A 401 7.51 6.39 -1.07
C PHE A 401 7.60 5.24 -2.09
N SER A 402 8.57 4.34 -1.99
CA SER A 402 8.73 3.30 -3.00
C SER A 402 7.70 2.18 -2.81
N THR A 403 6.68 2.16 -3.66
CA THR A 403 5.70 1.05 -3.71
C THR A 403 6.35 -0.31 -4.00
N PHE A 404 7.52 -0.31 -4.67
CA PHE A 404 8.35 -1.49 -4.86
C PHE A 404 8.82 -2.08 -3.52
N GLY A 405 9.29 -1.22 -2.60
CA GLY A 405 9.67 -1.60 -1.24
C GLY A 405 8.48 -2.09 -0.43
N TYR A 406 7.31 -1.44 -0.55
CA TYR A 406 6.09 -1.86 0.15
C TYR A 406 5.61 -3.26 -0.24
N VAL A 407 5.71 -3.61 -1.52
CA VAL A 407 5.37 -4.98 -1.96
C VAL A 407 6.33 -5.98 -1.34
N ALA A 408 7.64 -5.72 -1.40
CA ALA A 408 8.64 -6.64 -0.85
C ALA A 408 8.50 -6.85 0.67
N GLN A 409 8.36 -5.76 1.45
CA GLN A 409 8.20 -5.84 2.91
C GLN A 409 6.89 -6.56 3.30
N GLY A 410 5.83 -6.31 2.52
CA GLY A 410 4.50 -6.86 2.75
C GLY A 410 4.44 -8.35 2.46
N LEU A 411 5.10 -8.82 1.40
CA LEU A 411 5.24 -10.25 1.12
C LEU A 411 6.13 -10.95 2.16
N ALA A 412 7.17 -10.26 2.64
CA ALA A 412 8.08 -10.78 3.67
C ALA A 412 7.42 -10.91 5.05
N GLY A 413 6.41 -10.08 5.35
CA GLY A 413 5.94 -9.89 6.72
C GLY A 413 7.02 -9.30 7.62
N ARG A 414 7.79 -8.33 7.10
CA ARG A 414 8.91 -7.74 7.82
C ARG A 414 8.81 -6.23 7.83
N ARG A 415 8.94 -5.64 9.01
CA ARG A 415 9.05 -4.18 9.20
C ARG A 415 10.43 -3.74 8.66
N PRO A 416 10.53 -2.94 7.59
CA PRO A 416 11.82 -2.48 7.10
C PRO A 416 12.37 -1.32 7.92
N TRP A 417 13.64 -1.00 7.66
CA TRP A 417 14.23 0.31 7.91
C TRP A 417 13.99 1.20 6.70
N VAL A 418 13.21 2.25 6.86
CA VAL A 418 12.82 3.15 5.77
C VAL A 418 13.77 4.33 5.74
N MET A 419 14.48 4.48 4.63
CA MET A 419 15.22 5.69 4.30
C MET A 419 14.21 6.74 3.86
N GLU A 420 13.98 7.73 4.72
CA GLU A 420 13.11 8.86 4.39
C GLU A 420 13.56 9.50 3.08
N SER A 421 12.60 9.94 2.26
CA SER A 421 12.91 10.62 1.01
C SER A 421 12.48 12.08 1.09
N ALA A 422 13.23 12.95 0.43
CA ALA A 422 12.73 14.28 0.07
C ALA A 422 11.45 14.10 -0.77
N SER A 423 10.54 15.07 -0.73
CA SER A 423 9.31 14.99 -1.51
C SER A 423 9.66 14.72 -2.99
N PRO A 424 9.07 13.69 -3.63
CA PRO A 424 9.26 13.44 -5.05
C PRO A 424 8.66 14.55 -5.92
N PHE A 425 7.92 15.48 -5.31
CA PHE A 425 7.30 16.63 -5.97
C PHE A 425 8.06 17.94 -5.78
N ASP A 426 9.11 17.95 -4.93
CA ASP A 426 9.93 19.14 -4.74
C ASP A 426 11.02 19.17 -5.83
N GLU A 427 11.16 20.34 -6.48
CA GLU A 427 12.30 20.59 -7.37
C GLU A 427 13.59 20.53 -6.56
N TRP A 428 14.48 19.62 -6.97
CA TRP A 428 15.78 19.50 -6.34
C TRP A 428 16.63 20.73 -6.68
N LYS A 429 16.94 21.56 -5.69
CA LYS A 429 17.86 22.69 -5.85
C LYS A 429 19.28 22.21 -5.64
N GLU A 430 20.14 22.52 -6.61
CA GLU A 430 21.57 22.19 -6.53
C GLU A 430 22.19 22.81 -5.27
N GLY A 431 22.85 22.00 -4.44
CA GLY A 431 23.38 22.40 -3.13
C GLY A 431 22.45 22.15 -1.93
N GLN A 432 21.21 21.72 -2.15
CA GLN A 432 20.32 21.33 -1.05
C GLN A 432 20.77 19.97 -0.48
N VAL A 433 21.23 19.97 0.77
CA VAL A 433 21.63 18.75 1.48
C VAL A 433 20.39 18.16 2.15
N PHE A 434 19.87 17.05 1.62
CA PHE A 434 18.88 16.25 2.32
C PHE A 434 19.60 15.17 3.12
N ALA A 435 19.82 15.44 4.40
CA ALA A 435 20.39 14.51 5.38
C ALA A 435 19.40 14.35 6.54
N PRO A 436 18.40 13.45 6.40
CA PRO A 436 17.43 13.23 7.47
C PRO A 436 18.13 12.67 8.71
N GLU A 437 17.74 13.17 9.88
CA GLU A 437 18.17 12.66 11.17
C GLU A 437 16.93 12.16 11.94
N PRO A 438 16.83 10.85 12.25
CA PRO A 438 17.79 9.78 11.92
C PRO A 438 17.82 9.45 10.40
N PRO A 439 18.90 8.83 9.89
CA PRO A 439 19.06 8.51 8.46
C PRO A 439 18.03 7.51 7.94
N CYS A 440 17.48 6.68 8.82
CA CYS A 440 16.35 5.82 8.54
C CYS A 440 15.54 5.58 9.82
N ARG A 441 14.28 5.17 9.66
CA ARG A 441 13.41 4.81 10.78
C ARG A 441 12.84 3.42 10.58
N ARG A 442 12.64 2.69 11.69
CA ARG A 442 11.91 1.43 11.60
C ARG A 442 10.45 1.71 11.28
N ALA A 443 9.93 1.09 10.23
CA ALA A 443 8.51 1.20 9.88
C ALA A 443 7.64 0.75 11.08
N PRO A 444 6.48 1.38 11.32
CA PRO A 444 5.58 1.01 12.41
C PRO A 444 5.03 -0.41 12.24
N SER A 445 4.82 -0.85 10.99
CA SER A 445 4.28 -2.16 10.64
C SER A 445 4.81 -2.66 9.29
N VAL A 446 4.27 -3.80 8.83
CA VAL A 446 4.57 -4.38 7.51
C VAL A 446 3.71 -3.78 6.39
N GLU A 447 2.71 -2.96 6.74
CA GLU A 447 1.74 -2.42 5.80
C GLU A 447 2.34 -1.40 4.83
N PRO A 448 1.88 -1.39 3.57
CA PRO A 448 2.12 -0.29 2.65
C PRO A 448 1.53 1.03 3.13
N CYS A 449 2.13 2.14 2.71
CA CYS A 449 1.60 3.47 2.98
C CYS A 449 0.51 3.86 1.96
N PHE A 450 -0.60 4.42 2.44
CA PHE A 450 -1.58 5.12 1.62
C PHE A 450 -1.16 6.58 1.41
N HIS A 451 -0.69 6.91 0.21
CA HIS A 451 -0.11 8.22 -0.10
C HIS A 451 -1.10 9.37 -0.27
N SER A 452 -2.38 9.09 -0.53
CA SER A 452 -3.40 10.12 -0.80
C SER A 452 -4.73 9.79 -0.14
N PRO A 453 -4.79 9.70 1.20
CA PRO A 453 -6.04 9.44 1.90
C PRO A 453 -6.99 10.63 1.85
N SER A 454 -8.28 10.35 2.04
CA SER A 454 -9.28 11.38 2.26
C SER A 454 -9.21 11.85 3.70
N TYR A 455 -8.91 13.13 3.92
CA TYR A 455 -8.96 13.79 5.24
C TYR A 455 -10.37 14.12 5.70
N TYR A 456 -11.38 13.86 4.86
CA TYR A 456 -12.74 14.30 5.10
C TYR A 456 -13.48 13.34 6.04
N ASP A 457 -13.93 13.85 7.19
CA ASP A 457 -14.85 13.15 8.07
C ASP A 457 -16.28 13.37 7.59
N CYS A 458 -16.94 12.28 7.18
CA CYS A 458 -18.28 12.31 6.61
C CYS A 458 -19.38 12.66 7.63
N ALA A 459 -19.15 12.38 8.93
CA ALA A 459 -20.11 12.69 9.98
C ALA A 459 -19.98 14.15 10.44
N ALA A 460 -18.74 14.61 10.63
CA ALA A 460 -18.42 15.98 11.02
C ALA A 460 -18.45 16.97 9.84
N ARG A 461 -18.52 16.46 8.60
CA ARG A 461 -18.55 17.21 7.34
C ARG A 461 -17.39 18.21 7.19
N LYS A 462 -16.20 17.82 7.66
CA LYS A 462 -15.00 18.66 7.63
C LYS A 462 -13.76 17.81 7.56
N ASP A 463 -12.65 18.42 7.15
CA ASP A 463 -11.35 17.77 7.20
C ASP A 463 -10.87 17.57 8.66
N VAL A 464 -10.26 16.42 8.92
CA VAL A 464 -9.74 16.01 10.24
C VAL A 464 -8.33 15.44 10.13
N GLU A 465 -7.62 15.43 11.26
CA GLU A 465 -6.33 14.76 11.39
C GLU A 465 -6.52 13.25 11.50
N LEU A 466 -6.35 12.54 10.38
CA LEU A 466 -6.67 11.11 10.27
C LEU A 466 -5.89 10.21 11.26
N ASP A 467 -4.69 10.60 11.64
CA ASP A 467 -3.85 9.88 12.61
C ASP A 467 -4.32 10.02 14.07
N ARG A 468 -5.44 10.75 14.28
CA ARG A 468 -6.12 10.86 15.57
C ARG A 468 -7.52 10.22 15.58
N VAL A 469 -7.98 9.70 14.44
CA VAL A 469 -9.34 9.14 14.30
C VAL A 469 -9.44 7.73 14.87
N ARG A 470 -8.38 6.92 14.69
CA ARG A 470 -8.28 5.55 15.23
C ARG A 470 -6.85 5.28 15.69
N PRO A 471 -6.64 4.55 16.80
CA PRO A 471 -5.31 4.37 17.38
C PRO A 471 -4.38 3.49 16.53
N TYR A 472 -4.94 2.67 15.64
CA TYR A 472 -4.24 1.80 14.69
C TYR A 472 -3.94 2.47 13.35
N ILE A 473 -4.34 3.73 13.14
CA ILE A 473 -4.01 4.51 11.94
C ILE A 473 -2.92 5.52 12.30
N ARG A 474 -1.79 5.48 11.60
CA ARG A 474 -0.61 6.31 11.88
C ARG A 474 -0.10 6.98 10.63
N ARG A 475 0.70 8.04 10.83
CA ARG A 475 1.46 8.66 9.73
C ARG A 475 2.54 7.70 9.22
N CYS A 476 2.71 7.66 7.91
CA CYS A 476 3.81 6.89 7.31
C CYS A 476 5.16 7.53 7.63
N VAL A 477 6.20 6.69 7.73
CA VAL A 477 7.58 7.12 7.97
C VAL A 477 8.34 7.49 6.68
N ASP A 478 7.65 7.58 5.55
CA ASP A 478 8.28 7.81 4.24
C ASP A 478 8.82 9.23 4.05
N TRP A 479 8.28 10.18 4.82
CA TRP A 479 8.51 11.60 4.65
C TRP A 479 8.27 12.35 5.96
N LEU A 480 9.24 13.15 6.39
CA LEU A 480 8.99 14.27 7.27
C LEU A 480 8.52 15.46 6.43
N GLY A 481 7.21 15.68 6.39
CA GLY A 481 6.74 17.05 6.21
C GLY A 481 7.35 17.89 7.32
N SER A 482 7.87 19.08 6.97
CA SER A 482 8.47 20.03 7.90
C SER A 482 7.65 20.08 9.18
N SER A 483 8.12 19.38 10.20
CA SER A 483 7.59 19.56 11.55
C SER A 483 8.04 20.97 11.94
N PRO A 484 7.15 21.86 12.43
CA PRO A 484 7.62 23.14 12.93
C PRO A 484 8.64 22.84 14.05
N PRO A 485 9.79 23.54 14.10
CA PRO A 485 10.73 23.34 15.17
C PRO A 485 10.02 23.63 16.49
N SER A 486 9.99 22.60 17.35
CA SER A 486 9.55 22.71 18.72
C SER A 486 10.57 23.54 19.51
N THR A 487 10.40 24.86 19.54
CA THR A 487 11.03 25.71 20.57
C THR A 487 10.14 26.90 20.90
N LEU A 488 9.76 26.95 22.18
CA LEU A 488 9.26 28.14 22.87
C LEU A 488 10.17 29.35 22.67
N SER A 489 9.58 30.52 22.44
CA SER A 489 10.08 31.78 22.98
C SER A 489 8.98 32.83 22.95
N HIS A 490 8.63 33.32 24.15
CA HIS A 490 7.71 34.41 24.41
C HIS A 490 8.19 35.75 23.82
N SER A 491 7.20 36.56 23.42
CA SER A 491 7.07 38.04 23.52
C SER A 491 8.22 38.97 23.12
N LEU A 492 7.85 39.97 22.31
CA LEU A 492 8.24 41.41 22.26
C LEU A 492 8.36 41.79 20.77
N GLY A 493 7.75 42.83 20.22
CA GLY A 493 6.91 43.90 20.73
C GLY A 493 6.71 44.84 19.53
N SER A 494 5.48 45.28 19.31
CA SER A 494 5.10 46.22 18.26
C SER A 494 5.89 47.52 18.36
N ARG A 495 6.33 48.09 17.23
CA ARG A 495 6.51 49.54 17.07
C ARG A 495 6.44 49.95 15.60
N CYS A 496 5.35 50.62 15.25
CA CYS A 496 5.25 51.49 14.09
C CYS A 496 6.13 52.73 14.26
N LEU A 497 6.79 53.17 13.18
CA LEU A 497 7.17 54.56 12.98
C LEU A 497 6.95 54.94 11.51
N ARG A 498 6.08 55.95 11.31
CA ARG A 498 5.96 56.87 10.15
C ARG A 498 7.27 57.67 9.98
N ALA A 499 7.59 58.43 8.93
CA ALA A 499 7.07 58.80 7.60
C ALA A 499 8.24 59.49 6.85
N ASP A 500 8.03 59.79 5.55
CA ASP A 500 8.64 60.82 4.69
C ASP A 500 9.01 60.23 3.32
N ALA A 501 8.97 60.86 2.15
CA ALA A 501 8.24 61.97 1.53
C ALA A 501 8.92 62.15 0.13
N CYS A 502 8.18 62.23 -0.98
CA CYS A 502 8.47 63.14 -2.13
C CYS A 502 7.56 62.96 -3.37
N HIS A 503 7.04 64.11 -3.82
CA HIS A 503 6.36 64.51 -5.07
C HIS A 503 7.17 64.24 -6.37
N HIS A 504 6.73 64.34 -7.64
CA HIS A 504 5.52 64.79 -8.38
C HIS A 504 5.68 64.37 -9.88
N ARG A 505 4.55 64.21 -10.63
CA ARG A 505 4.27 64.59 -12.05
C ARG A 505 3.59 63.51 -12.93
N ARG A 506 2.50 63.92 -13.58
CA ARG A 506 1.68 63.36 -14.70
C ARG A 506 1.46 64.54 -15.70
N PRO A 507 0.98 64.40 -16.98
CA PRO A 507 -0.18 63.58 -17.39
C PRO A 507 -0.33 63.03 -18.87
N LEU A 508 -1.18 61.98 -19.02
CA LEU A 508 -2.23 61.63 -20.04
C LEU A 508 -1.93 61.36 -21.55
N PRO A 509 -2.84 60.70 -22.35
CA PRO A 509 -4.11 59.97 -22.06
C PRO A 509 -4.41 58.61 -22.78
N SER A 510 -5.26 57.77 -22.13
CA SER A 510 -6.43 56.94 -22.62
C SER A 510 -6.30 55.80 -23.68
N PRO A 511 -7.28 54.84 -23.82
CA PRO A 511 -8.55 54.65 -23.07
C PRO A 511 -8.89 53.22 -22.53
N LEU A 512 -9.64 53.20 -21.42
CA LEU A 512 -10.86 52.45 -21.07
C LEU A 512 -11.09 51.00 -21.57
N ILE A 513 -11.12 50.05 -20.62
CA ILE A 513 -12.14 48.97 -20.57
C ILE A 513 -12.63 48.81 -19.12
N SER A 514 -13.94 48.86 -18.96
CA SER A 514 -14.73 48.65 -17.74
C SER A 514 -14.95 47.15 -17.48
N THR A 515 -14.77 46.68 -16.24
CA THR A 515 -15.61 45.63 -15.63
C THR A 515 -15.56 45.73 -14.10
N SER A 516 -16.73 45.64 -13.47
CA SER A 516 -16.95 45.65 -12.01
C SER A 516 -16.39 44.39 -11.31
N PRO A 517 -16.07 44.44 -10.00
CA PRO A 517 -15.54 43.28 -9.29
C PRO A 517 -16.67 42.32 -8.85
N ALA A 518 -16.45 41.01 -9.09
CA ALA A 518 -17.24 39.93 -8.52
C ALA A 518 -16.99 39.79 -7.00
N PRO A 519 -17.96 39.31 -6.20
CA PRO A 519 -17.80 39.19 -4.76
C PRO A 519 -16.75 38.15 -4.41
N ALA A 520 -15.86 38.50 -3.48
CA ALA A 520 -14.84 37.63 -2.93
C ALA A 520 -15.49 36.44 -2.20
N TRP A 521 -15.21 35.24 -2.69
CA TRP A 521 -15.45 34.00 -1.95
C TRP A 521 -14.53 33.98 -0.72
N PRO A 522 -15.00 33.50 0.44
CA PRO A 522 -14.13 33.39 1.62
C PRO A 522 -12.97 32.44 1.29
N SER A 523 -11.75 32.93 1.52
CA SER A 523 -10.52 32.16 1.43
C SER A 523 -10.65 30.89 2.27
N LEU A 524 -10.63 29.73 1.61
CA LEU A 524 -10.52 28.44 2.25
C LEU A 524 -9.27 28.43 3.15
N PRO A 525 -9.35 27.93 4.39
CA PRO A 525 -8.16 27.72 5.21
C PRO A 525 -7.20 26.78 4.45
N GLU A 526 -5.90 27.05 4.54
CA GLU A 526 -4.87 26.19 3.94
C GLU A 526 -5.12 24.74 4.37
N PRO A 527 -5.13 23.78 3.42
CA PRO A 527 -5.35 22.39 3.76
C PRO A 527 -4.24 21.91 4.71
N PRO A 528 -4.55 21.06 5.70
CA PRO A 528 -3.52 20.43 6.52
C PRO A 528 -2.51 19.71 5.62
N LEU A 529 -1.23 19.72 6.00
CA LEU A 529 -0.16 19.00 5.28
C LEU A 529 -0.62 17.58 4.91
N PRO A 530 -0.32 17.09 3.69
CA PRO A 530 -0.84 15.81 3.22
C PRO A 530 -0.40 14.69 4.16
N THR A 531 -1.33 14.19 4.97
CA THR A 531 -1.09 13.15 5.96
C THR A 531 -1.19 11.80 5.26
N ARG A 532 -0.11 11.04 5.19
CA ARG A 532 -0.13 9.69 4.59
C ARG A 532 -0.34 8.65 5.66
N LEU A 533 -1.13 7.61 5.39
CA LEU A 533 -1.57 6.67 6.42
C LEU A 533 -1.02 5.27 6.26
N VAL A 534 -0.69 4.64 7.38
CA VAL A 534 -0.35 3.22 7.49
C VAL A 534 -1.11 2.62 8.68
N VAL A 535 -1.50 1.35 8.57
CA VAL A 535 -2.13 0.62 9.68
C VAL A 535 -1.04 0.02 10.56
N GLN A 536 -1.21 0.07 11.88
CA GLN A 536 -0.30 -0.50 12.88
C GLN A 536 -1.07 -1.28 13.94
N GLU A 537 -0.50 -2.35 14.48
CA GLU A 537 -1.02 -3.04 15.66
C GLU A 537 -1.13 -2.08 16.87
N TYR A 538 -2.28 -2.10 17.54
CA TYR A 538 -2.45 -1.40 18.81
C TYR A 538 -2.02 -2.30 19.96
N GLN A 539 -0.82 -2.07 20.50
CA GLN A 539 -0.48 -2.59 21.82
C GLN A 539 -1.20 -1.73 22.86
N ALA A 540 -2.32 -2.23 23.40
CA ALA A 540 -2.84 -1.69 24.64
C ALA A 540 -1.69 -1.79 25.67
N ALA A 541 -1.30 -0.66 26.25
CA ALA A 541 -0.34 -0.67 27.34
C ALA A 541 -0.91 -1.60 28.42
N SER A 542 -0.32 -2.79 28.56
CA SER A 542 -0.64 -3.69 29.65
C SER A 542 -0.18 -2.98 30.92
N GLY A 543 -1.12 -2.29 31.57
CA GLY A 543 -0.93 -1.74 32.90
C GLY A 543 -0.46 -2.87 33.81
N SER A 544 0.68 -2.64 34.45
CA SER A 544 1.25 -3.51 35.45
C SER A 544 0.26 -3.75 36.59
N HIS A 545 -0.44 -4.87 36.57
CA HIS A 545 -1.02 -5.40 37.80
C HIS A 545 0.07 -6.17 38.54
N HIS A 546 0.54 -5.57 39.63
CA HIS A 546 1.28 -6.26 40.69
C HIS A 546 0.50 -7.50 41.13
N SER A 547 0.98 -8.67 40.73
CA SER A 547 0.66 -9.93 41.38
C SER A 547 1.45 -9.99 42.68
N HIS A 548 0.77 -9.74 43.80
CA HIS A 548 1.30 -10.06 45.11
C HIS A 548 1.49 -11.57 45.21
N VAL A 549 2.76 -11.94 45.42
CA VAL A 549 3.24 -13.27 45.75
C VAL A 549 2.59 -13.73 47.06
N LEU A 550 1.70 -14.72 47.01
CA LEU A 550 1.33 -15.53 48.17
C LEU A 550 2.38 -16.63 48.32
N ARG A 551 3.36 -16.38 49.19
CA ARG A 551 4.31 -17.36 49.69
C ARG A 551 3.55 -18.42 50.49
N THR A 552 3.77 -19.67 50.13
CA THR A 552 3.58 -20.85 50.96
C THR A 552 4.36 -20.69 52.27
N ALA A 553 3.68 -20.83 53.40
CA ALA A 553 4.29 -20.99 54.71
C ALA A 553 3.60 -22.15 55.43
N THR A 554 4.36 -23.23 55.53
CA THR A 554 4.17 -24.37 56.42
C THR A 554 4.10 -23.93 57.88
N PHE A 555 3.20 -24.52 58.66
CA PHE A 555 3.26 -24.53 60.13
C PHE A 555 3.15 -25.96 60.68
N PRO A 556 3.79 -26.25 61.83
CA PRO A 556 4.15 -27.60 62.25
C PRO A 556 3.13 -28.25 63.19
N THR A 557 3.29 -29.56 63.32
CA THR A 557 2.64 -30.48 64.24
C THR A 557 2.94 -30.21 65.72
N LYS A 558 1.93 -30.42 66.59
CA LYS A 558 2.05 -31.06 67.91
C LYS A 558 0.68 -31.43 68.53
N THR A 559 0.37 -32.73 68.51
CA THR A 559 -0.20 -33.59 69.58
C THR A 559 -1.12 -32.99 70.67
N ALA A 560 -2.33 -33.57 70.87
CA ALA A 560 -2.59 -34.65 71.85
C ALA A 560 -4.10 -34.88 72.17
N LYS A 561 -4.50 -36.18 72.29
CA LYS A 561 -5.60 -36.78 73.11
C LYS A 561 -7.06 -36.39 72.75
N HIS A 562 -8.12 -37.20 72.87
CA HIS A 562 -8.40 -38.60 73.22
C HIS A 562 -9.92 -38.83 72.92
N VAL A 563 -10.28 -40.02 72.42
CA VAL A 563 -11.46 -40.91 72.69
C VAL A 563 -12.92 -40.38 72.71
N VAL A 564 -13.80 -41.29 72.25
CA VAL A 564 -15.24 -41.52 72.55
C VAL A 564 -16.18 -40.86 71.53
N ALA A 565 -17.09 -41.54 70.83
CA ALA A 565 -17.54 -42.94 70.72
C ALA A 565 -17.97 -43.20 69.27
#